data_AF-A0A259CA53-F1
#
_entry.id   AF-A0A259CA53-F1
#
_cell.length_a   1.000
_cell.length_b   1.000
_cell.length_c   1.000
_cell.angle_alpha   90.00
_cell.angle_beta   90.00
_cell.angle_gamma   90.00
#
_symmetry.space_group_name_H-M   'P 1'
#
loop_
_entity.id
_entity.type
_entity.pdbx_description
1 polymer ?
#
loop_
_entity_poly.entity_id
_entity_poly.type
_entity_poly.pdbx_seq_one_letter_code
_entity_poly.pdbx_strand_id
1 'polypeptide(L)'
;MAIARYDLRQNYEEAEANAISIEFLRADLLPSKYAEQVKDLLNQYVDQRILFYIKQDQETARQINRKTLELENALWNAVIIPANAQPSPTLTLAVAGMNEVINSQSYTQAAWWNRIPRAAWWLMAAIA
;
A
#
# COMPACT_ATOMS: atom_id res chain seq x y z
N MET A 1 24.83 8.22 1.83
CA MET A 1 23.50 8.86 1.85
C MET A 1 22.56 8.39 0.74
N ALA A 2 22.99 8.26 -0.52
CA ALA A 2 22.14 7.72 -1.59
C ALA A 2 21.81 6.23 -1.42
N ILE A 3 22.79 5.40 -1.01
CA ILE A 3 22.62 3.96 -0.73
C ILE A 3 21.58 3.75 0.38
N ALA A 4 21.71 4.45 1.52
CA ALA A 4 20.73 4.35 2.62
C ALA A 4 19.28 4.71 2.23
N ARG A 5 19.06 5.53 1.19
CA ARG A 5 17.71 5.84 0.68
C ARG A 5 17.18 4.74 -0.25
N TYR A 6 18.08 4.11 -1.00
CA TYR A 6 17.74 2.95 -1.83
C TYR A 6 17.32 1.78 -0.92
N ASP A 7 18.13 1.46 0.09
CA ASP A 7 17.84 0.40 1.06
C ASP A 7 16.51 0.65 1.79
N LEU A 8 16.21 1.90 2.14
CA LEU A 8 14.95 2.28 2.77
C LEU A 8 13.73 2.02 1.88
N ARG A 9 13.81 2.33 0.58
CA ARG A 9 12.72 2.04 -0.36
C ARG A 9 12.53 0.54 -0.52
N GLN A 10 13.63 -0.20 -0.69
CA GLN A 10 13.59 -1.65 -0.80
C GLN A 10 12.91 -2.29 0.43
N ASN A 11 13.26 -1.84 1.64
CA ASN A 11 12.66 -2.35 2.87
C ASN A 11 11.14 -2.06 2.95
N TYR A 12 10.69 -0.87 2.53
CA TYR A 12 9.26 -0.56 2.55
C TYR A 12 8.47 -1.26 1.45
N GLU A 13 9.06 -1.44 0.26
CA GLU A 13 8.47 -2.24 -0.82
C GLU A 13 8.26 -3.69 -0.39
N GLU A 14 9.27 -4.30 0.25
CA GLU A 14 9.16 -5.65 0.82
C GLU A 14 8.10 -5.72 1.91
N ALA A 15 8.08 -4.75 2.83
CA ALA A 15 7.10 -4.71 3.91
C ALA A 15 5.66 -4.58 3.39
N GLU A 16 5.43 -3.76 2.36
CA GLU A 16 4.13 -3.61 1.72
C GLU A 16 3.68 -4.90 1.03
N ALA A 17 4.57 -5.54 0.24
CA ALA A 17 4.27 -6.81 -0.40
C ALA A 17 3.93 -7.92 0.63
N ASN A 18 4.68 -7.98 1.74
CA ASN A 18 4.44 -8.93 2.81
C ASN A 18 3.12 -8.66 3.53
N ALA A 19 2.80 -7.40 3.85
CA ALA A 19 1.53 -7.03 4.47
C ALA A 19 0.33 -7.45 3.60
N ILE A 20 0.40 -7.18 2.29
CA ILE A 20 -0.62 -7.60 1.32
C ILE A 20 -0.76 -9.11 1.29
N SER A 21 0.35 -9.85 1.20
CA SER A 21 0.31 -11.31 1.14
C SER A 21 -0.27 -11.92 2.41
N ILE A 22 0.08 -11.38 3.58
CA ILE A 22 -0.47 -11.84 4.86
C ILE A 22 -1.96 -11.55 4.93
N GLU A 23 -2.40 -10.35 4.52
CA GLU A 23 -3.80 -9.98 4.57
C GLU A 23 -4.64 -10.80 3.58
N PHE A 24 -4.09 -11.14 2.42
CA PHE A 24 -4.76 -12.04 1.47
C PHE A 24 -5.07 -13.41 2.09
N LEU A 25 -4.18 -13.95 2.93
CA LEU A 25 -4.42 -15.18 3.69
C LEU A 25 -5.41 -14.95 4.83
N ARG A 26 -5.32 -13.81 5.54
CA ARG A 26 -6.23 -13.46 6.64
C ARG A 26 -7.64 -13.15 6.18
N ALA A 27 -7.85 -12.80 4.92
CA ALA A 27 -9.18 -12.65 4.34
C ALA A 27 -10.04 -13.91 4.53
N ASP A 28 -9.43 -15.11 4.59
CA ASP A 28 -10.14 -16.38 4.87
C ASP A 28 -10.69 -16.50 6.30
N LEU A 29 -10.33 -15.57 7.21
CA LEU A 29 -10.91 -15.46 8.55
C LEU A 29 -12.27 -14.75 8.55
N LEU A 30 -12.61 -14.07 7.45
CA LEU A 30 -13.88 -13.39 7.27
C LEU A 30 -14.96 -14.40 6.85
N PRO A 31 -16.26 -14.10 7.04
CA PRO A 31 -17.32 -14.89 6.43
C PRO A 31 -17.16 -14.94 4.90
N SER A 32 -17.43 -16.10 4.29
CA SER A 32 -17.11 -16.41 2.87
C SER A 32 -17.41 -15.27 1.89
N LYS A 33 -18.58 -14.62 1.98
CA LYS A 33 -18.94 -13.48 1.13
C LYS A 33 -17.94 -12.32 1.21
N TYR A 34 -17.51 -11.97 2.42
CA TYR A 34 -16.54 -10.88 2.65
C TYR A 34 -15.11 -11.30 2.33
N ALA A 35 -14.77 -12.58 2.55
CA ALA A 35 -13.47 -13.13 2.17
C ALA A 35 -13.23 -13.01 0.65
N GLU A 36 -14.20 -13.44 -0.17
CA GLU A 36 -14.15 -13.32 -1.62
C GLU A 36 -14.05 -11.85 -2.07
N GLN A 37 -14.87 -10.97 -1.47
CA GLN A 37 -14.84 -9.53 -1.75
C GLN A 37 -13.48 -8.91 -1.43
N VAL A 38 -12.89 -9.21 -0.27
CA VAL A 38 -11.58 -8.67 0.12
C VAL A 38 -10.48 -9.17 -0.82
N LYS A 39 -10.48 -10.45 -1.19
CA LYS A 39 -9.49 -11.01 -2.12
C LYS A 39 -9.57 -10.37 -3.51
N ASP A 40 -10.77 -10.14 -4.02
CA ASP A 40 -10.97 -9.44 -5.29
C ASP A 40 -10.45 -7.99 -5.23
N LEU A 41 -10.81 -7.26 -4.18
CA LEU A 41 -10.33 -5.89 -3.96
C LEU A 41 -8.81 -5.83 -3.78
N LEU A 42 -8.19 -6.80 -3.09
CA LEU A 42 -6.74 -6.88 -2.93
C LEU A 42 -6.03 -7.10 -4.27
N ASN A 43 -6.58 -7.91 -5.17
CA ASN A 43 -6.01 -8.08 -6.52
C ASN A 43 -6.03 -6.75 -7.29
N GLN A 44 -7.18 -6.06 -7.31
CA GLN A 44 -7.30 -4.75 -7.96
C GLN A 44 -6.36 -3.71 -7.34
N TYR A 45 -6.20 -3.77 -6.02
CA TYR A 45 -5.27 -2.92 -5.28
C TYR A 45 -3.83 -3.19 -5.69
N VAL A 46 -3.40 -4.45 -5.72
CA VAL A 46 -2.07 -4.86 -6.19
C VAL A 46 -1.80 -4.38 -7.61
N ASP A 47 -2.79 -4.46 -8.52
CA ASP A 47 -2.63 -3.92 -9.87
C ASP A 47 -2.29 -2.42 -9.86
N GLN A 48 -2.96 -1.62 -8.99
CA GLN A 48 -2.62 -0.20 -8.84
C GLN A 48 -1.23 -0.01 -8.22
N ARG A 49 -0.85 -0.86 -7.26
CA ARG A 49 0.48 -0.79 -6.62
C ARG A 49 1.60 -1.11 -7.61
N ILE A 50 1.42 -2.10 -8.49
CA ILE A 50 2.37 -2.40 -9.57
C ILE A 50 2.51 -1.18 -10.50
N LEU A 51 1.40 -0.56 -10.90
CA LEU A 51 1.41 0.64 -11.75
C LEU A 51 2.11 1.83 -11.10
N PHE A 52 2.08 1.95 -9.76
CA PHE A 52 2.76 2.99 -9.00
C PHE A 52 4.29 2.91 -9.12
N TYR A 53 4.87 1.72 -9.21
CA TYR A 53 6.33 1.54 -9.35
C TYR A 53 6.83 1.77 -10.78
N ILE A 54 5.93 1.84 -11.76
CA ILE A 54 6.25 2.12 -13.15
C ILE A 54 6.30 3.64 -13.37
N LYS A 55 7.19 4.11 -14.26
CA LYS A 55 7.24 5.53 -14.62
C LYS A 55 5.97 5.93 -15.37
N GLN A 56 5.18 6.80 -14.75
CA GLN A 56 3.96 7.37 -15.33
C GLN A 56 4.11 8.87 -15.61
N ASP A 57 3.27 9.41 -16.49
CA ASP A 57 3.04 10.85 -16.56
C ASP A 57 2.29 11.34 -15.31
N GLN A 58 2.24 12.66 -15.11
CA GLN A 58 1.66 13.24 -13.90
C GLN A 58 0.16 12.97 -13.75
N GLU A 59 -0.60 12.93 -14.83
CA GLU A 59 -2.05 12.73 -14.74
C GLU A 59 -2.37 11.26 -14.46
N THR A 60 -1.71 10.33 -15.16
CA THR A 60 -1.84 8.90 -14.88
C THR A 60 -1.43 8.57 -13.44
N ALA A 61 -0.34 9.16 -12.93
CA ALA A 61 0.07 8.99 -11.53
C ALA A 61 -1.01 9.47 -10.53
N ARG A 62 -1.69 10.59 -10.81
CA ARG A 62 -2.81 11.07 -9.97
C ARG A 62 -4.02 10.14 -10.03
N GLN A 63 -4.29 9.54 -11.19
CA GLN A 63 -5.39 8.58 -11.35
C GLN A 63 -5.11 7.30 -10.57
N ILE A 64 -3.89 6.76 -10.65
CA ILE A 64 -3.47 5.58 -9.86
C ILE A 64 -3.62 5.85 -8.36
N ASN A 65 -3.15 7.00 -7.87
CA ASN A 65 -3.29 7.35 -6.45
C ASN A 65 -4.77 7.48 -6.02
N ARG A 66 -5.63 8.08 -6.86
CA ARG A 66 -7.07 8.18 -6.58
C ARG A 66 -7.71 6.79 -6.49
N LYS A 67 -7.47 5.93 -7.47
CA LYS A 67 -7.97 4.54 -7.47
C LYS A 67 -7.44 3.73 -6.29
N THR A 68 -6.18 3.93 -5.91
CA THR A 68 -5.58 3.28 -4.73
C THR A 68 -6.35 3.66 -3.47
N LEU A 69 -6.62 4.95 -3.27
CA LEU A 69 -7.40 5.44 -2.12
C LEU A 69 -8.84 4.92 -2.12
N GLU A 70 -9.49 4.85 -3.28
CA GLU A 70 -10.83 4.26 -3.43
C GLU A 70 -10.84 2.78 -3.00
N LEU A 71 -9.83 2.01 -3.43
CA LEU A 71 -9.66 0.60 -3.08
C LEU A 71 -9.34 0.41 -1.59
N GLU A 72 -8.49 1.23 -0.98
CA GLU A 72 -8.23 1.21 0.46
C GLU A 72 -9.49 1.42 1.29
N ASN A 73 -10.33 2.38 0.90
CA ASN A 73 -11.61 2.62 1.58
C ASN A 73 -12.58 1.43 1.40
N ALA A 74 -12.63 0.83 0.20
CA ALA A 74 -13.45 -0.35 -0.06
C ALA A 74 -12.98 -1.56 0.75
N LEU A 75 -11.67 -1.80 0.81
CA LEU A 75 -11.02 -2.85 1.60
C LEU A 75 -11.30 -2.68 3.09
N TRP A 76 -11.12 -1.47 3.63
CA TRP A 76 -11.42 -1.15 5.03
C TRP A 76 -12.89 -1.43 5.37
N ASN A 77 -13.81 -0.99 4.51
CA ASN A 77 -15.24 -1.26 4.70
C ASN A 77 -15.54 -2.77 4.67
N ALA A 78 -14.92 -3.51 3.75
CA ALA A 78 -15.15 -4.95 3.60
C ALA A 78 -14.70 -5.76 4.83
N VAL A 79 -13.68 -5.30 5.58
CA VAL A 79 -13.24 -5.95 6.83
C VAL A 79 -14.00 -5.46 8.06
N ILE A 80 -14.37 -4.16 8.13
CA ILE A 80 -14.98 -3.59 9.34
C ILE A 80 -16.47 -3.94 9.47
N ILE A 81 -17.18 -4.13 8.35
CA ILE A 81 -18.60 -4.52 8.36
C ILE A 81 -18.81 -5.87 9.09
N PRO A 82 -18.15 -6.98 8.70
CA PRO A 82 -18.28 -8.25 9.42
C PRO A 82 -17.73 -8.17 10.85
N ALA A 83 -16.64 -7.43 11.07
CA ALA A 83 -16.05 -7.27 12.41
C ALA A 83 -16.99 -6.56 13.39
N ASN A 84 -17.74 -5.55 12.94
CA ASN A 84 -18.72 -4.85 13.77
C ASN A 84 -20.02 -5.66 13.96
N ALA A 85 -20.42 -6.44 12.95
CA ALA A 85 -21.61 -7.28 13.03
C ALA A 85 -21.47 -8.44 14.02
N GLN A 86 -20.30 -9.09 14.05
CA GLN A 86 -20.03 -10.18 14.98
C GLN A 86 -18.56 -10.19 15.42
N PRO A 87 -18.17 -9.33 16.38
CA PRO A 87 -16.78 -9.22 16.81
C PRO A 87 -16.21 -10.56 17.30
N SER A 88 -15.02 -10.90 16.82
CA SER A 88 -14.29 -12.09 17.28
C SER A 88 -12.77 -11.86 17.20
N PRO A 89 -11.97 -12.59 17.99
CA PRO A 89 -10.51 -12.49 17.91
C PRO A 89 -9.95 -12.81 16.51
N THR A 90 -10.61 -13.68 15.74
CA THR A 90 -10.18 -14.02 14.37
C THR A 90 -10.44 -12.87 13.39
N LEU A 91 -11.57 -12.17 13.50
CA LEU A 91 -11.85 -10.99 12.67
C LEU A 91 -10.92 -9.82 13.01
N THR A 92 -10.54 -9.67 14.29
CA THR A 92 -9.55 -8.66 14.70
C THR A 92 -8.22 -8.84 13.96
N LEU A 93 -7.80 -10.07 13.65
CA LEU A 93 -6.55 -10.32 12.90
C LEU A 93 -6.64 -9.81 11.46
N ALA A 94 -7.79 -9.96 10.79
CA ALA A 94 -8.02 -9.42 9.45
C ALA A 94 -8.08 -7.89 9.48
N VAL A 95 -8.81 -7.29 10.42
CA VAL A 95 -8.85 -5.83 10.56
C VAL A 95 -7.45 -5.25 10.84
N ALA A 96 -6.68 -5.89 11.73
CA ALA A 96 -5.31 -5.47 12.02
C ALA A 96 -4.39 -5.64 10.81
N GLY A 97 -4.50 -6.75 10.06
CA GLY A 97 -3.70 -6.95 8.85
C GLY A 97 -4.04 -5.95 7.75
N MET A 98 -5.32 -5.61 7.58
CA MET A 98 -5.74 -4.56 6.65
C MET A 98 -5.16 -3.18 7.01
N ASN A 99 -5.09 -2.85 8.30
CA ASN A 99 -4.43 -1.64 8.77
C ASN A 99 -2.92 -1.64 8.41
N GLU A 100 -2.24 -2.78 8.49
CA GLU A 100 -0.84 -2.90 8.06
C GLU A 100 -0.67 -2.73 6.53
N VAL A 101 -1.62 -3.22 5.72
CA VAL A 101 -1.62 -2.98 4.26
C VAL A 101 -1.67 -1.48 3.96
N ILE A 102 -2.59 -0.76 4.59
CA ILE A 102 -2.77 0.69 4.37
C ILE A 102 -1.56 1.49 4.90
N ASN A 103 -1.02 1.11 6.06
CA ASN A 103 0.14 1.80 6.64
C ASN A 103 1.42 1.60 5.81
N SER A 104 1.68 0.36 5.39
CA SER A 104 2.87 0.03 4.60
C SER A 104 2.86 0.76 3.25
N GLN A 105 1.70 0.88 2.59
CA GLN A 105 1.50 1.72 1.40
C GLN A 105 1.97 3.16 1.61
N SER A 106 1.52 3.79 2.69
CA SER A 106 1.83 5.18 3.01
C SER A 106 3.33 5.39 3.22
N TYR A 107 4.01 4.45 3.88
CA TYR A 107 5.46 4.49 4.07
C TYR A 107 6.23 4.33 2.76
N THR A 108 5.85 3.37 1.92
CA THR A 108 6.45 3.19 0.58
C THR A 108 6.29 4.48 -0.24
N GLN A 109 5.09 5.06 -0.26
CA GLN A 109 4.83 6.27 -1.04
C GLN A 109 5.68 7.46 -0.56
N ALA A 110 5.80 7.66 0.75
CA ALA A 110 6.65 8.70 1.31
C ALA A 110 8.14 8.51 0.93
N ALA A 111 8.65 7.27 0.98
CA ALA A 111 10.03 6.97 0.62
C ALA A 111 10.32 7.18 -0.88
N TRP A 112 9.34 6.94 -1.74
CA TRP A 112 9.43 7.19 -3.18
C TRP A 112 9.30 8.68 -3.54
N TRP A 113 8.48 9.44 -2.81
CA TRP A 113 8.36 10.89 -3.01
C TRP A 113 9.53 11.67 -2.41
N ASN A 114 10.33 11.07 -1.54
CA ASN A 114 11.56 11.65 -0.99
C ASN A 114 12.65 11.79 -2.07
N ARG A 115 12.56 12.86 -2.86
CA ARG A 115 13.54 13.23 -3.90
C ARG A 115 14.71 14.03 -3.32
N ILE A 116 15.85 14.02 -4.01
CA ILE A 116 16.97 14.90 -3.69
C ILE A 116 16.51 16.35 -3.91
N PRO A 117 16.67 17.26 -2.92
CA PRO A 117 16.30 18.66 -3.08
C PRO A 117 16.99 19.29 -4.30
N ARG A 118 16.27 20.14 -5.04
CA ARG A 118 16.82 20.82 -6.23
C ARG A 118 18.11 21.59 -5.93
N ALA A 119 18.26 22.12 -4.72
CA ALA A 119 19.47 22.80 -4.26
C ALA A 119 20.71 21.90 -4.29
N ALA A 120 20.57 20.61 -3.93
CA ALA A 120 21.68 19.67 -3.99
C ALA A 120 22.08 19.33 -5.44
N TRP A 121 21.11 19.31 -6.37
CA TRP A 121 21.42 19.19 -7.80
C TRP A 121 22.19 20.41 -8.33
N TRP A 122 21.81 21.62 -7.94
CA TRP A 122 22.56 22.83 -8.30
C TRP A 122 23.98 22.84 -7.73
N LEU A 123 24.14 22.42 -6.48
CA LEU A 123 25.47 22.28 -5.88
C LEU A 123 26.34 21.29 -6.68
N MET A 124 25.82 20.11 -7.03
CA MET A 124 26.57 19.12 -7.82
C MET A 124 26.94 19.65 -9.21
N ALA A 125 26.04 20.39 -9.88
CA ALA A 125 26.34 21.01 -11.17
C ALA A 125 27.38 22.14 -11.06
N ALA A 126 27.45 22.83 -9.93
CA ALA A 126 28.40 23.92 -9.71
C ALA A 126 29.83 23.45 -9.36
N ILE A 127 29.98 22.22 -8.85
CA ILE A 127 31.28 21.64 -8.48
C ILE A 127 31.82 20.61 -9.50
N ALA A 128 31.04 20.31 -10.55
CA ALA A 128 31.42 19.41 -11.64
C ALA A 128 32.13 20.18 -12.77
#